data_AF-A0A0A9RPI8-F1
#
_entry.id   AF-A0A0A9RPI8-F1
#
_cell.length_a   1.000
_cell.length_b   1.000
_cell.length_c   1.000
_cell.angle_alpha   90.00
_cell.angle_beta   90.00
_cell.angle_gamma   90.00
#
_symmetry.space_group_name_H-M   'P 1'
#
loop_
_entity.id
_entity.type
_entity.pdbx_description
1 polymer ?
#
loop_
_entity_poly.entity_id
_entity_poly.type
_entity_poly.pdbx_seq_one_letter_code
_entity_poly.pdbx_strand_id
1 'polypeptide(L)'
;MHAASRDVLEHLQSNLGLRGADLEASRAALHRFGNTSSSSIWYELAYLEAKGRVRRGDRVWQLAFGSGFKCNSAVWRAVRRVRRPSRSPWLDSIDQYPARMDA
;
A
#
# COMPACT_ATOMS: atom_id res chain seq x y z
N MET A 1 -1.79 3.73 -0.27
CA MET A 1 -1.71 5.20 -0.13
C MET A 1 -0.28 5.60 0.21
N HIS A 2 0.41 6.27 -0.71
CA HIS A 2 1.71 6.83 -0.40
C HIS A 2 1.56 8.15 0.34
N ALA A 3 2.15 8.21 1.53
CA ALA A 3 2.39 9.45 2.25
C ALA A 3 3.82 9.45 2.80
N ALA A 4 4.38 10.64 2.93
CA ALA A 4 5.76 10.81 3.35
C ALA A 4 6.02 10.44 4.82
N SER A 5 4.99 10.42 5.66
CA SER A 5 5.08 10.12 7.08
C SER A 5 3.84 9.39 7.60
N ARG A 6 3.99 8.76 8.77
CA ARG A 6 2.91 8.11 9.53
C ARG A 6 1.78 9.08 9.89
N ASP A 7 2.11 10.29 10.35
CA ASP A 7 1.12 11.30 10.75
C ASP A 7 0.19 11.70 9.60
N VAL A 8 0.73 11.76 8.37
CA VAL A 8 -0.07 12.05 7.18
C VAL A 8 -0.99 10.87 6.84
N LEU A 9 -0.51 9.62 6.99
CA LEU A 9 -1.37 8.44 6.82
C LEU A 9 -2.53 8.43 7.82
N GLU A 10 -2.29 8.78 9.09
CA GLU A 10 -3.31 8.78 10.14
C GLU A 10 -4.38 9.87 9.90
N HIS A 11 -3.97 11.09 9.52
CA HIS A 11 -4.91 12.15 9.15
C HIS A 11 -5.77 11.77 7.94
N LEU A 12 -5.16 11.20 6.90
CA LEU A 12 -5.88 10.76 5.71
C LEU A 12 -6.83 9.59 6.02
N GLN A 13 -6.43 8.68 6.92
CA GLN A 13 -7.28 7.59 7.38
C GLN A 13 -8.57 8.12 7.99
N SER A 14 -8.44 9.07 8.93
CA SER A 14 -9.56 9.68 9.63
C SER A 14 -10.46 10.47 8.68
N ASN A 15 -9.86 11.37 7.88
CA ASN A 15 -10.61 12.28 7.00
C ASN A 15 -11.36 11.56 5.87
N LEU A 16 -10.85 10.42 5.40
CA LEU A 16 -11.48 9.64 4.33
C LEU A 16 -12.30 8.44 4.84
N GLY A 17 -12.38 8.25 6.17
CA GLY A 17 -13.10 7.13 6.77
C GLY A 17 -12.54 5.76 6.37
N LEU A 18 -11.21 5.66 6.18
CA LEU A 18 -10.56 4.42 5.76
C LEU A 18 -10.35 3.47 6.94
N ARG A 19 -10.49 2.17 6.70
CA ARG A 19 -10.24 1.13 7.70
C ARG A 19 -8.74 0.85 7.80
N GLY A 20 -8.29 0.30 8.92
CA GLY A 20 -6.88 -0.11 9.08
C GLY A 20 -6.41 -1.06 7.98
N ALA A 21 -7.27 -1.97 7.53
CA ALA A 21 -6.97 -2.89 6.42
C ALA A 21 -6.70 -2.17 5.08
N ASP A 22 -7.31 -1.00 4.84
CA ASP A 22 -7.14 -0.23 3.61
C ASP A 22 -5.74 0.46 3.58
N LEU A 23 -5.13 0.68 4.76
CA LEU A 23 -3.79 1.26 4.91
C LEU A 23 -2.69 0.26 5.31
N GLU A 24 -3.03 -1.02 5.48
CA GLU A 24 -2.06 -2.06 5.87
C GLU A 24 -0.85 -2.10 4.92
N ALA A 25 -1.09 -2.00 3.61
CA ALA A 25 -0.03 -2.00 2.60
C ALA A 25 0.91 -0.80 2.75
N SER A 26 0.37 0.39 3.01
CA SER A 26 1.12 1.62 3.24
C SER A 26 1.97 1.55 4.49
N ARG A 27 1.38 1.09 5.61
CA ARG A 27 2.09 0.93 6.88
C ARG A 27 3.18 -0.13 6.76
N ALA A 28 2.89 -1.25 6.12
CA ALA A 28 3.88 -2.29 5.88
C ALA A 28 5.04 -1.78 5.02
N ALA A 29 4.76 -1.12 3.90
CA ALA A 29 5.79 -0.59 3.00
C ALA A 29 6.67 0.44 3.71
N LEU A 30 6.05 1.37 4.44
CA LEU A 30 6.76 2.39 5.22
C LEU A 30 7.62 1.76 6.33
N HIS A 31 7.09 0.77 7.05
CA HIS A 31 7.83 0.06 8.09
C HIS A 31 9.05 -0.69 7.52
N ARG A 32 8.87 -1.41 6.40
CA ARG A 32 9.92 -2.26 5.84
C ARG A 32 10.98 -1.48 5.06
N PHE A 33 10.54 -0.59 4.18
CA PHE A 33 11.38 0.05 3.18
C PHE A 33 11.61 1.54 3.44
N GLY A 34 10.94 2.10 4.45
CA GLY A 34 10.90 3.54 4.64
C GLY A 34 10.16 4.25 3.52
N ASN A 35 10.38 5.57 3.45
CA ASN A 35 9.86 6.38 2.36
C ASN A 35 10.76 6.22 1.13
N THR A 36 10.31 5.41 0.16
CA THR A 36 11.00 5.20 -1.12
C THR A 36 10.55 6.21 -2.18
N SER A 37 10.12 7.40 -1.74
CA SER A 37 9.61 8.49 -2.58
C SER A 37 8.47 8.00 -3.48
N SER A 38 8.41 8.49 -4.72
CA SER A 38 7.39 8.17 -5.72
C SER A 38 7.20 6.67 -5.98
N SER A 39 8.19 5.82 -5.69
CA SER A 39 8.09 4.37 -5.91
C SER A 39 7.28 3.64 -4.83
N SER A 40 7.00 4.27 -3.69
CA SER A 40 6.32 3.64 -2.54
C SER A 40 4.97 3.02 -2.91
N ILE A 41 4.18 3.67 -3.78
CA ILE A 41 2.88 3.16 -4.24
C ILE A 41 2.97 1.80 -4.93
N TRP A 42 4.12 1.48 -5.54
CA TRP A 42 4.34 0.21 -6.23
C TRP A 42 4.76 -0.88 -5.25
N TYR A 43 5.50 -0.54 -4.20
CA TYR A 43 5.76 -1.47 -3.09
C TYR A 43 4.46 -1.83 -2.36
N GLU A 44 3.56 -0.86 -2.18
CA GLU A 44 2.22 -1.09 -1.61
C GLU A 44 1.36 -2.00 -2.49
N LEU A 45 1.34 -1.79 -3.81
CA LEU A 45 0.62 -2.68 -4.72
C LEU A 45 1.22 -4.09 -4.71
N ALA A 46 2.57 -4.20 -4.78
CA ALA A 46 3.27 -5.47 -4.70
C ALA A 46 3.01 -6.22 -3.39
N TYR A 47 2.75 -5.50 -2.29
CA TYR A 47 2.33 -6.08 -1.02
C TYR A 47 0.97 -6.77 -1.16
N LEU A 48 -0.02 -6.08 -1.73
CA LEU A 48 -1.36 -6.64 -1.96
C LEU A 48 -1.31 -7.87 -2.88
N GLU A 49 -0.49 -7.81 -3.93
CA GLU A 49 -0.27 -8.93 -4.85
C GLU A 49 0.42 -10.12 -4.16
N ALA A 50 1.45 -9.86 -3.34
CA ALA A 50 2.15 -10.90 -2.58
C ALA A 50 1.26 -11.55 -1.52
N LYS A 51 0.32 -10.80 -0.93
CA LYS A 51 -0.75 -11.33 -0.06
C LYS A 51 -1.83 -12.10 -0.82
N GLY A 52 -1.80 -12.11 -2.16
CA GLY A 52 -2.85 -12.73 -2.97
C GLY A 52 -4.21 -12.03 -2.84
N ARG A 53 -4.21 -10.74 -2.49
CA ARG A 53 -5.41 -9.93 -2.22
C ARG A 53 -5.92 -9.16 -3.46
N VAL A 54 -5.38 -9.43 -4.64
CA VAL A 54 -5.81 -8.81 -5.90
C VAL A 54 -6.46 -9.85 -6.82
N ARG A 55 -7.79 -9.88 -6.84
CA ARG A 55 -8.61 -10.82 -7.64
C ARG A 55 -9.19 -10.14 -8.87
N ARG A 56 -9.60 -10.92 -9.87
CA ARG A 56 -10.26 -10.39 -11.07
C ARG A 56 -11.52 -9.62 -10.66
N GLY A 57 -11.66 -8.40 -11.14
CA GLY A 57 -12.78 -7.51 -10.84
C GLY A 57 -12.53 -6.55 -9.69
N ASP A 58 -11.57 -6.83 -8.81
CA ASP A 58 -11.23 -5.96 -7.68
C ASP A 58 -10.76 -4.60 -8.17
N ARG A 59 -11.04 -3.57 -7.36
CA ARG A 59 -10.58 -2.20 -7.61
C ARG A 59 -9.49 -1.85 -6.61
N VAL A 60 -8.39 -1.30 -7.11
CA VAL A 60 -7.31 -0.77 -6.28
C VAL A 60 -7.27 0.74 -6.47
N TRP A 61 -7.44 1.47 -5.39
CA TRP A 61 -7.31 2.93 -5.39
C TRP A 61 -5.92 3.31 -4.89
N GLN A 62 -5.10 3.86 -5.78
CA GLN A 62 -3.82 4.45 -5.43
C GLN A 62 -3.99 5.95 -5.23
N LEU A 63 -3.52 6.40 -4.08
CA LEU A 63 -3.42 7.80 -3.69
C LEU A 63 -1.96 8.08 -3.36
N ALA A 64 -1.39 9.12 -3.95
CA ALA A 64 -0.02 9.54 -3.70
C ALA A 64 0.04 11.04 -3.45
N PHE A 65 0.70 11.43 -2.37
CA PHE A 65 0.92 12.82 -2.00
C PHE A 65 2.38 13.20 -2.22
N GLY A 66 2.61 14.34 -2.86
CA GLY A 66 3.94 14.87 -3.15
C GLY A 66 4.16 16.28 -2.61
N SER A 67 5.34 16.84 -2.84
CA SER A 67 5.67 18.21 -2.44
C SER A 67 4.72 19.24 -3.06
N GLY A 68 4.36 20.26 -2.27
CA GLY A 68 3.47 21.36 -2.70
C GLY A 68 1.99 20.99 -2.77
N PHE A 69 1.50 20.15 -1.83
CA PHE A 69 0.09 19.74 -1.70
C PHE A 69 -0.50 19.03 -2.93
N LYS A 70 0.35 18.46 -3.79
CA LYS A 70 -0.10 17.71 -4.95
C LYS A 70 -0.59 16.34 -4.51
N CYS A 71 -1.77 15.96 -4.99
CA CYS A 71 -2.35 14.63 -4.82
C CYS A 71 -2.58 14.02 -6.21
N ASN A 72 -2.05 12.81 -6.42
CA ASN A 72 -2.36 11.99 -7.57
C ASN A 72 -3.27 10.84 -7.13
N SER A 73 -4.32 10.61 -7.92
CA SER A 73 -5.34 9.59 -7.66
C SER A 73 -5.54 8.74 -8.90
N ALA A 74 -5.47 7.42 -8.75
CA ALA A 74 -5.73 6.47 -9.82
C ALA A 74 -6.53 5.28 -9.30
N VAL A 75 -7.59 4.89 -10.02
CA VAL A 75 -8.38 3.69 -9.72
C VAL A 75 -8.12 2.66 -10.79
N TRP A 76 -7.56 1.53 -10.37
CA TRP A 76 -7.28 0.39 -11.23
C TRP A 76 -8.36 -0.67 -11.05
N ARG A 77 -8.68 -1.39 -12.13
CA ARG A 77 -9.48 -2.61 -12.06
C ARG A 77 -8.65 -3.80 -12.48
N ALA A 78 -8.54 -4.80 -11.62
CA ALA A 78 -7.84 -6.02 -11.92
C ALA A 78 -8.57 -6.83 -13.01
N VAL A 79 -7.98 -6.91 -14.20
CA VAL A 79 -8.57 -7.65 -15.35
C VAL A 79 -8.42 -9.17 -15.21
N ARG A 80 -7.53 -9.62 -14.33
CA ARG A 80 -7.27 -11.03 -14.00
C ARG A 80 -6.95 -11.19 -12.52
N ARG A 81 -7.01 -12.42 -12.02
CA ARG A 81 -6.50 -12.74 -10.68
C ARG A 81 -4.98 -12.64 -10.69
N VAL A 82 -4.42 -11.90 -9.74
CA VAL A 82 -2.97 -11.89 -9.50
C VAL A 82 -2.67 -12.96 -8.46
N ARG A 83 -1.93 -13.99 -8.87
CA ARG A 83 -1.38 -15.00 -7.93
C ARG A 83 -0.14 -14.43 -7.26
N ARG A 84 0.24 -14.97 -6.08
CA ARG A 84 1.49 -14.60 -5.40
C ARG A 84 2.64 -14.66 -6.41
N PRO A 85 3.30 -13.53 -6.71
CA PRO A 85 4.36 -13.49 -7.72
C PRO A 85 5.52 -14.41 -7.33
N SER A 86 6.26 -14.97 -8.30
CA SER A 86 7.52 -15.68 -8.05
C SER A 86 8.71 -14.73 -7.84
N ARG A 87 8.54 -13.45 -8.18
CA ARG A 87 9.48 -12.34 -7.92
C ARG A 87 8.71 -11.17 -7.35
N SER A 88 9.03 -10.77 -6.13
CA SER A 88 8.46 -9.61 -5.45
C SER A 88 9.42 -9.14 -4.35
N PRO A 89 9.51 -7.82 -4.06
CA PRO A 89 10.30 -7.31 -2.95
C PRO A 89 9.85 -7.83 -1.58
N TRP A 90 8.69 -8.49 -1.51
CA TRP A 90 8.08 -8.97 -0.28
C TRP A 90 8.31 -10.46 0.03
N LEU A 91 8.87 -11.26 -0.89
CA LEU A 91 8.77 -12.73 -0.82
C LEU A 91 9.32 -13.36 0.46
N ASP A 92 10.41 -12.81 0.96
CA ASP A 92 11.16 -13.23 2.14
C ASP A 92 10.50 -12.85 3.47
N SER A 93 9.59 -11.88 3.47
CA SER A 93 8.99 -11.37 4.72
C SER A 93 7.47 -11.23 4.70
N ILE A 94 6.78 -11.45 3.57
CA ILE A 94 5.36 -11.12 3.44
C ILE A 94 4.50 -11.79 4.50
N ASP A 95 4.86 -13.01 4.90
CA ASP A 95 4.12 -13.81 5.87
C ASP A 95 4.31 -13.30 7.32
N GLN A 96 5.29 -12.43 7.56
CA GLN A 96 5.51 -11.74 8.84
C GLN A 96 4.58 -10.52 9.01
N TYR A 97 3.91 -10.06 7.95
CA TYR A 97 3.04 -8.89 7.99
C TYR A 97 1.54 -9.26 8.12
N PRO A 98 0.72 -8.43 8.79
CA PRO A 98 1.15 -7.34 9.65
C PRO A 98 1.81 -7.92 10.91
N ALA A 99 3.08 -7.59 11.14
CA ALA A 99 3.70 -7.83 12.44
C ALA A 99 3.00 -6.94 13.46
N ARG A 100 3.32 -7.05 14.76
CA ARG A 100 3.13 -5.91 15.64
C ARG A 100 3.99 -4.78 15.08
N MET A 101 3.40 -3.98 14.19
CA MET A 101 3.91 -2.68 13.79
C MET A 101 3.76 -1.87 15.06
N ASP A 102 4.80 -1.85 15.90
CA ASP A 102 4.71 -1.32 17.25
C ASP A 102 4.15 0.12 17.25
N ALA A 103 3.44 0.43 18.34
CA ALA A 103 2.50 1.53 18.57
C ALA A 103 2.95 2.94 18.13
#